data_AF-A0A554KC42-F1
#
_entry.id   AF-A0A554KC42-F1
#
_cell.length_a   1.000
_cell.length_b   1.000
_cell.length_c   1.000
_cell.angle_alpha   90.00
_cell.angle_beta   90.00
_cell.angle_gamma   90.00
#
_symmetry.space_group_name_H-M   'P 1'
#
loop_
_entity.id
_entity.type
_entity.pdbx_description
1 polymer ?
#
loop_
_entity_poly.entity_id
_entity_poly.type
_entity_poly.pdbx_seq_one_letter_code
_entity_poly.pdbx_strand_id
1 'polypeptide(L)'
;MKKIIYAVVIFSCIVFGIFSVTGQAAYSQGKKTSEEGKRVIAHSEADAHKAVEQGCRIVRKIKTLHAVVCSEKTADILGFEEDVRVFATDAGANHQIGADTVQAGGNTGAGRKVVVIDTGYNYLHPELASSYLEGKDFVNGDDDPMDDNGHGSHVAGIITADGINPQAKGVAPDAGIIAGKVLDAAGSGFFSDVVAGIYWAIDGPDGIASTSDDFHPDAINMSLGTARPYVYKNFCDSVLPDVTAAIQYARQRGTAVVVAAGNSGSAGVSIPGCVSYSVTIGAVDALDKIASFSGRGNAVDLTAPGVSIFSSYPGGYATLSGTSMATPMVSGVIALLKAAQPTLSESAVESKLFKTAKDLGRRGKDPTYGWGRVNAQATVSLTEGTHKITPRAGDHPLHDAHEE
;
A
#
# COMPACT_ATOMS: atom_id res chain seq x y z
N MET A 1 -12.41 -40.81 -55.06
CA MET A 1 -11.09 -41.15 -54.50
C MET A 1 -10.59 -39.96 -53.69
N LYS A 2 -10.27 -40.24 -52.42
CA LYS A 2 -9.48 -39.46 -51.43
C LYS A 2 -9.93 -38.04 -51.04
N LYS A 3 -10.67 -38.01 -49.91
CA LYS A 3 -10.73 -36.92 -48.93
C LYS A 3 -9.33 -36.67 -48.35
N ILE A 4 -8.93 -35.42 -48.16
CA ILE A 4 -7.80 -35.04 -47.30
C ILE A 4 -8.35 -34.08 -46.25
N ILE A 5 -8.26 -34.54 -45.00
CA ILE A 5 -8.65 -33.88 -43.76
C ILE A 5 -7.41 -33.13 -43.27
N TYR A 6 -7.49 -31.82 -43.09
CA TYR A 6 -6.50 -31.09 -42.30
C TYR A 6 -6.93 -31.14 -40.83
N ALA A 7 -6.19 -31.92 -40.05
CA ALA A 7 -6.27 -31.94 -38.60
C ALA A 7 -5.50 -30.75 -38.05
N VAL A 8 -6.21 -29.81 -37.40
CA VAL A 8 -5.60 -28.78 -36.56
C VAL A 8 -5.29 -29.42 -35.22
N VAL A 9 -4.01 -29.65 -34.96
CA VAL A 9 -3.49 -30.10 -33.66
C VAL A 9 -3.42 -28.87 -32.75
N ILE A 10 -4.42 -28.72 -31.88
CA ILE A 10 -4.37 -27.79 -30.75
C ILE A 10 -3.49 -28.44 -29.68
N PHE A 11 -2.27 -27.93 -29.53
CA PHE A 11 -1.38 -28.32 -28.45
C PHE A 11 -1.81 -27.59 -27.17
N SER A 12 -2.52 -28.31 -26.31
CA SER A 12 -2.88 -27.87 -24.96
C SER A 12 -1.63 -27.92 -24.08
N CYS A 13 -1.07 -26.76 -23.74
CA CYS A 13 -0.10 -26.61 -22.67
C CYS A 13 -0.84 -26.14 -21.40
N ILE A 14 -1.25 -27.13 -20.60
CA ILE A 14 -1.64 -26.96 -19.21
C ILE A 14 -0.39 -26.62 -18.41
N VAL A 15 -0.30 -25.39 -17.89
CA VAL A 15 0.57 -25.06 -16.76
C VAL A 15 -0.31 -24.46 -15.68
N PHE A 16 -0.21 -25.07 -14.50
CA PHE A 16 -1.00 -24.83 -13.29
C PHE A 16 -1.04 -23.35 -12.87
N GLY A 17 -2.15 -22.68 -13.17
CA GLY A 17 -2.62 -21.52 -12.43
C GLY A 17 -3.53 -22.00 -11.30
N ILE A 18 -3.01 -22.06 -10.08
CA ILE A 18 -3.87 -22.19 -8.89
C ILE A 18 -4.33 -20.77 -8.55
N PHE A 19 -5.36 -20.30 -9.26
CA PHE A 19 -6.26 -19.28 -8.76
C PHE A 19 -7.60 -19.97 -8.52
N SER A 20 -7.83 -20.33 -7.26
CA SER A 20 -9.15 -20.77 -6.81
C SER A 20 -10.06 -19.55 -6.71
N VAL A 21 -10.66 -19.15 -7.83
CA VAL A 21 -11.87 -18.32 -7.81
C VAL A 21 -13.02 -19.26 -7.49
N THR A 22 -13.36 -19.38 -6.21
CA THR A 22 -14.64 -19.95 -5.78
C THR A 22 -15.24 -19.06 -4.73
N GLY A 23 -16.38 -18.45 -5.06
CA GLY A 23 -17.28 -17.85 -4.09
C GLY A 23 -17.58 -16.38 -4.39
N GLN A 24 -18.56 -16.16 -5.27
CA GLN A 24 -19.44 -14.99 -5.15
C GLN A 24 -19.99 -14.94 -3.71
N ALA A 25 -19.37 -14.14 -2.86
CA ALA A 25 -20.06 -13.56 -1.73
C ALA A 25 -20.50 -12.17 -2.19
N ALA A 26 -21.70 -12.09 -2.76
CA ALA A 26 -22.41 -10.83 -2.81
C ALA A 26 -22.37 -10.24 -1.38
N TYR A 27 -21.78 -9.06 -1.24
CA TYR A 27 -21.94 -8.24 -0.04
C TYR A 27 -23.40 -7.78 -0.03
N SER A 28 -24.27 -8.70 0.38
CA SER A 28 -25.58 -8.38 0.89
C SER A 28 -25.29 -7.57 2.13
N GLN A 29 -25.57 -6.25 2.08
CA GLN A 29 -25.95 -5.51 3.28
C GLN A 29 -26.74 -6.46 4.15
N GLY A 30 -26.24 -6.75 5.35
CA GLY A 30 -26.79 -7.75 6.23
C GLY A 30 -28.30 -7.71 6.20
N LYS A 31 -28.89 -8.62 5.43
CA LYS A 31 -30.29 -8.97 5.55
C LYS A 31 -30.43 -9.26 7.03
N LYS A 32 -31.25 -8.49 7.75
CA LYS A 32 -31.71 -8.83 9.10
C LYS A 32 -32.22 -10.26 9.03
N THR A 33 -31.34 -11.23 9.26
CA THR A 33 -31.73 -12.60 9.58
C THR A 33 -32.19 -12.49 11.01
N SER A 34 -33.51 -12.38 11.14
CA SER A 34 -34.26 -12.47 12.37
C SER A 34 -33.84 -13.73 13.15
N GLU A 35 -32.86 -13.59 14.02
CA GLU A 35 -32.84 -14.33 15.28
C GLU A 35 -33.35 -13.36 16.34
N GLU A 36 -34.58 -13.57 16.79
CA GLU A 36 -35.43 -12.65 17.57
C GLU A 36 -34.96 -12.46 19.04
N GLY A 37 -33.72 -12.03 19.28
CA GLY A 37 -33.31 -11.70 20.65
C GLY A 37 -31.97 -11.02 20.82
N LYS A 38 -31.86 -10.23 21.90
CA LYS A 38 -30.63 -9.60 22.38
C LYS A 38 -29.78 -10.64 23.11
N ARG A 39 -28.49 -10.70 22.79
CA ARG A 39 -27.54 -11.61 23.43
C ARG A 39 -26.90 -10.91 24.64
N VAL A 40 -26.98 -11.52 25.82
CA VAL A 40 -26.53 -10.95 27.10
C VAL A 40 -25.75 -11.98 27.93
N ILE A 41 -25.01 -11.50 28.93
CA ILE A 41 -24.13 -12.29 29.79
C ILE A 41 -24.76 -12.52 31.16
N ALA A 42 -25.00 -13.78 31.50
CA ALA A 42 -25.30 -14.23 32.85
C ALA A 42 -24.00 -14.61 33.58
N HIS A 43 -23.64 -13.90 34.65
CA HIS A 43 -22.33 -14.05 35.32
C HIS A 43 -22.24 -15.25 36.28
N SER A 44 -23.30 -16.05 36.38
CA SER A 44 -23.34 -17.26 37.20
C SER A 44 -24.32 -18.29 36.65
N GLU A 45 -24.24 -19.53 37.14
CA GLU A 45 -25.22 -20.58 36.83
C GLU A 45 -26.62 -20.23 37.34
N ALA A 46 -26.71 -19.55 38.50
CA ALA A 46 -27.97 -19.05 39.05
C ALA A 46 -28.59 -17.96 38.16
N ASP A 47 -27.78 -17.04 37.62
CA ASP A 47 -28.24 -16.02 36.68
C ASP A 47 -28.72 -16.64 35.36
N ALA A 48 -28.02 -17.67 34.88
CA ALA A 48 -28.41 -18.39 33.69
C ALA A 48 -29.74 -19.14 33.89
N HIS A 49 -29.94 -19.74 35.06
CA HIS A 49 -31.22 -20.36 35.45
C HIS A 49 -32.35 -19.33 35.48
N LYS A 50 -32.13 -18.19 36.14
CA LYS A 50 -33.09 -17.07 36.18
C LYS A 50 -33.42 -16.56 34.77
N ALA A 51 -32.43 -16.48 33.87
CA ALA A 51 -32.64 -16.10 32.48
C ALA A 51 -33.56 -17.09 31.74
N VAL A 52 -33.32 -18.39 31.92
CA VAL A 52 -34.10 -19.46 31.30
C VAL A 52 -35.54 -19.48 31.81
N GLU A 53 -35.75 -19.27 33.11
CA GLU A 53 -37.09 -19.12 33.71
C GLU A 53 -37.88 -17.95 33.10
N GLN A 54 -37.18 -16.89 32.66
CA GLN A 54 -37.76 -15.73 31.99
C GLN A 54 -37.84 -15.89 30.45
N GLY A 55 -37.61 -17.10 29.93
CA GLY A 55 -37.76 -17.43 28.52
C GLY A 55 -36.52 -17.17 27.66
N CYS A 56 -35.36 -16.89 28.25
CA CYS A 56 -34.11 -16.80 27.50
C CYS A 56 -33.56 -18.18 27.15
N ARG A 57 -32.79 -18.25 26.06
CA ARG A 57 -32.10 -19.48 25.62
C ARG A 57 -30.60 -19.37 25.87
N ILE A 58 -30.01 -20.36 26.54
CA ILE A 58 -28.55 -20.43 26.66
C ILE A 58 -27.94 -20.73 25.28
N VAL A 59 -27.08 -19.84 24.80
CA VAL A 59 -26.32 -20.01 23.56
C VAL A 59 -24.89 -20.50 23.81
N ARG A 60 -24.31 -20.19 24.98
CA ARG A 60 -22.99 -20.67 25.36
C ARG A 60 -22.90 -20.87 26.86
N LYS A 61 -22.37 -22.02 27.30
CA LYS A 61 -21.98 -22.26 28.69
C LYS A 61 -20.46 -22.09 28.82
N ILE A 62 -20.01 -21.24 29.73
CA ILE A 62 -18.61 -21.01 30.06
C ILE A 62 -18.46 -21.18 31.58
N LYS A 63 -17.27 -21.56 32.06
CA LYS A 63 -17.04 -21.87 33.48
C LYS A 63 -17.40 -20.71 34.43
N THR A 64 -17.26 -19.48 33.96
CA THR A 64 -17.40 -18.25 34.77
C THR A 64 -18.57 -17.37 34.33
N LEU A 65 -19.26 -17.71 33.24
CA LEU A 65 -20.40 -16.97 32.70
C LEU A 65 -21.18 -17.81 31.68
N HIS A 66 -22.38 -17.40 31.34
CA HIS A 66 -23.18 -17.99 30.28
C HIS A 66 -23.66 -16.89 29.34
N ALA A 67 -23.53 -17.10 28.04
CA ALA A 67 -24.19 -16.26 27.07
C ALA A 67 -25.60 -16.78 26.83
N VAL A 68 -26.58 -15.90 26.92
CA VAL A 68 -28.00 -16.20 26.69
C VAL A 68 -28.58 -15.24 25.65
N VAL A 69 -29.58 -15.70 24.90
CA VAL A 69 -30.37 -14.87 23.99
C VAL A 69 -31.75 -14.70 24.61
N CYS A 70 -32.15 -13.45 24.83
CA CYS A 70 -33.40 -13.04 25.45
C CYS A 70 -34.20 -12.14 24.50
N SER A 71 -35.52 -12.01 24.70
CA SER A 71 -36.24 -10.88 24.12
C SER A 71 -35.68 -9.55 24.66
N GLU A 72 -35.81 -8.45 23.93
CA GLU A 72 -35.33 -7.13 24.39
C GLU A 72 -35.89 -6.78 25.78
N LYS A 73 -37.21 -6.92 25.95
CA LYS A 73 -37.89 -6.66 27.23
C LYS A 73 -37.34 -7.53 28.36
N THR A 74 -37.08 -8.80 28.10
CA THR A 74 -36.54 -9.73 29.11
C THR A 74 -35.09 -9.36 29.46
N ALA A 75 -34.27 -9.00 28.47
CA ALA A 75 -32.89 -8.58 28.69
C ALA A 75 -32.83 -7.33 29.58
N ASP A 76 -33.71 -6.35 29.35
CA ASP A 76 -33.77 -5.11 30.13
C ASP A 76 -34.25 -5.36 31.57
N ILE A 77 -35.22 -6.26 31.78
CA ILE A 77 -35.71 -6.65 33.12
C ILE A 77 -34.61 -7.38 33.91
N LEU A 78 -33.84 -8.24 33.25
CA LEU A 78 -32.77 -9.00 33.90
C LEU A 78 -31.55 -8.14 34.24
N GLY A 79 -31.35 -7.01 33.55
CA GLY A 79 -30.24 -6.09 33.80
C GLY A 79 -28.88 -6.69 33.48
N PHE A 80 -28.82 -7.71 32.63
CA PHE A 80 -27.57 -8.34 32.21
C PHE A 80 -26.83 -7.50 31.18
N GLU A 81 -25.50 -7.50 31.26
CA GLU A 81 -24.65 -6.83 30.28
C GLU A 81 -24.79 -7.49 28.91
N GLU A 82 -24.70 -6.69 27.84
CA GLU A 82 -24.74 -7.22 26.48
C GLU A 82 -23.51 -8.09 26.21
N ASP A 83 -23.72 -9.23 25.55
CA ASP A 83 -22.63 -10.05 25.02
C ASP A 83 -22.10 -9.36 23.76
N VAL A 84 -21.25 -8.36 23.99
CA VAL A 84 -20.72 -7.51 22.94
C VAL A 84 -19.94 -8.34 21.94
N ARG A 85 -20.16 -8.06 20.65
CA ARG A 85 -19.34 -8.66 19.58
C ARG A 85 -17.90 -8.20 19.76
N VAL A 86 -17.01 -9.17 19.93
CA VAL A 86 -15.58 -8.95 19.83
C VAL A 86 -15.16 -9.10 18.38
N PHE A 87 -14.39 -8.12 17.88
CA PHE A 87 -13.79 -8.14 16.55
C PHE A 87 -12.31 -8.58 16.67
N ALA A 88 -11.77 -9.19 15.62
CA ALA A 88 -10.32 -9.33 15.52
C ALA A 88 -9.71 -7.92 15.52
N THR A 89 -8.83 -7.62 16.47
CA THR A 89 -8.08 -6.37 16.49
C THR A 89 -6.91 -6.49 15.53
N ASP A 90 -7.12 -6.14 14.26
CA ASP A 90 -6.02 -5.66 13.43
C ASP A 90 -5.72 -4.24 13.90
N ALA A 91 -4.54 -4.02 14.48
CA ALA A 91 -4.01 -2.67 14.52
C ALA A 91 -3.95 -2.19 13.07
N GLY A 92 -4.82 -1.23 12.70
CA GLY A 92 -4.88 -0.73 11.33
C GLY A 92 -3.48 -0.35 10.86
N ALA A 93 -3.15 -0.60 9.59
CA ALA A 93 -1.80 -0.41 9.09
C ALA A 93 -1.22 0.97 9.41
N ASN A 94 -2.07 2.01 9.40
CA ASN A 94 -1.72 3.37 9.84
C ASN A 94 -1.27 3.43 11.31
N HIS A 95 -1.95 2.73 12.21
CA HIS A 95 -1.55 2.62 13.61
C HIS A 95 -0.20 1.91 13.74
N GLN A 96 -0.01 0.82 13.00
CA GLN A 96 1.25 0.06 13.04
C GLN A 96 2.44 0.96 12.69
N ILE A 97 2.32 1.86 11.72
CA ILE A 97 3.39 2.81 11.35
C ILE A 97 3.31 4.16 12.10
N GLY A 98 2.33 4.38 12.97
CA GLY A 98 2.13 5.63 13.72
C GLY A 98 1.61 6.82 12.89
N ALA A 99 1.02 6.57 11.72
CA ALA A 99 0.44 7.62 10.87
C ALA A 99 -0.82 8.24 11.50
N ASP A 100 -1.62 7.46 12.20
CA ASP A 100 -2.79 7.94 12.95
C ASP A 100 -2.42 9.02 13.98
N THR A 101 -1.26 8.89 14.62
CA THR A 101 -0.75 9.86 15.60
C THR A 101 -0.32 11.16 14.92
N VAL A 102 0.27 11.08 13.72
CA VAL A 102 0.61 12.26 12.92
C VAL A 102 -0.67 12.99 12.47
N GLN A 103 -1.66 12.24 12.00
CA GLN A 103 -2.97 12.77 11.57
C GLN A 103 -3.72 13.43 12.73
N ALA A 104 -3.73 12.81 13.91
CA ALA A 104 -4.32 13.40 15.12
C ALA A 104 -3.62 14.70 15.55
N GLY A 105 -2.36 14.88 15.19
CA GLY A 105 -1.61 16.13 15.34
C GLY A 105 -1.94 17.21 14.31
N GLY A 106 -2.87 16.96 13.39
CA GLY A 106 -3.32 17.91 12.37
C GLY A 106 -2.54 17.86 11.06
N ASN A 107 -1.58 16.94 10.91
CA ASN A 107 -0.85 16.74 9.67
C ASN A 107 -1.43 15.55 8.89
N THR A 108 -2.10 15.85 7.79
CA THR A 108 -2.79 14.91 6.91
C THR A 108 -2.21 14.88 5.49
N GLY A 109 -1.09 15.57 5.24
CA GLY A 109 -0.45 15.61 3.92
C GLY A 109 -0.91 16.75 3.00
N ALA A 110 -1.65 17.74 3.52
CA ALA A 110 -2.18 18.84 2.73
C ALA A 110 -1.14 19.55 1.86
N GLY A 111 -1.49 19.77 0.58
CA GLY A 111 -0.65 20.46 -0.40
C GLY A 111 0.56 19.66 -0.89
N ARG A 112 0.62 18.36 -0.59
CA ARG A 112 1.63 17.43 -1.10
C ARG A 112 1.10 16.64 -2.27
N LYS A 113 2.00 16.21 -3.15
CA LYS A 113 1.64 15.49 -4.39
C LYS A 113 2.43 14.19 -4.47
N VAL A 114 1.71 13.11 -4.77
CA VAL A 114 2.33 11.81 -5.06
C VAL A 114 1.87 11.35 -6.43
N VAL A 115 2.81 10.94 -7.28
CA VAL A 115 2.47 10.29 -8.54
C VAL A 115 2.33 8.79 -8.30
N VAL A 116 1.23 8.18 -8.74
CA VAL A 116 1.02 6.72 -8.71
C VAL A 116 1.14 6.18 -10.12
N ILE A 117 2.20 5.41 -10.38
CA ILE A 117 2.44 4.74 -11.66
C ILE A 117 1.97 3.28 -11.52
N ASP A 118 0.79 2.98 -12.05
CA ASP A 118 0.08 1.70 -11.81
C ASP A 118 -0.94 1.37 -12.93
N THR A 119 -2.01 0.65 -12.60
CA THR A 119 -3.13 0.24 -13.48
C THR A 119 -4.16 1.34 -13.74
N GLY A 120 -4.01 2.49 -13.09
CA GLY A 120 -4.93 3.62 -13.20
C GLY A 120 -5.39 4.11 -11.83
N TYR A 121 -6.41 4.98 -11.86
CA TYR A 121 -7.02 5.60 -10.69
C TYR A 121 -8.52 5.78 -10.91
N ASN A 122 -9.34 5.16 -10.06
CA ASN A 122 -10.78 5.36 -10.11
C ASN A 122 -11.19 6.66 -9.40
N TYR A 123 -11.15 7.77 -10.13
CA TYR A 123 -11.54 9.10 -9.64
C TYR A 123 -13.03 9.26 -9.36
N LEU A 124 -13.87 8.24 -9.64
CA LEU A 124 -15.27 8.20 -9.24
C LEU A 124 -15.50 7.51 -7.89
N HIS A 125 -14.47 6.88 -7.33
CA HIS A 125 -14.59 6.22 -6.03
C HIS A 125 -14.74 7.28 -4.92
N PRO A 126 -15.72 7.17 -4.00
CA PRO A 126 -15.98 8.20 -3.00
C PRO A 126 -14.78 8.54 -2.10
N GLU A 127 -13.94 7.56 -1.77
CA GLU A 127 -12.71 7.79 -0.98
C GLU A 127 -11.60 8.52 -1.74
N LEU A 128 -11.67 8.57 -3.07
CA LEU A 128 -10.57 8.99 -3.96
C LEU A 128 -10.89 10.27 -4.73
N ALA A 129 -12.17 10.56 -4.96
CA ALA A 129 -12.59 11.69 -5.79
C ALA A 129 -12.01 13.05 -5.34
N SER A 130 -11.77 13.23 -4.03
CA SER A 130 -11.20 14.44 -3.43
C SER A 130 -9.70 14.65 -3.73
N SER A 131 -8.95 13.56 -3.89
CA SER A 131 -7.48 13.58 -3.99
C SER A 131 -6.98 13.46 -5.43
N TYR A 132 -7.83 13.13 -6.40
CA TYR A 132 -7.46 13.13 -7.81
C TYR A 132 -7.09 14.53 -8.30
N LEU A 133 -5.89 14.68 -8.85
CA LEU A 133 -5.43 15.93 -9.47
C LEU A 133 -5.54 15.87 -10.99
N GLU A 134 -4.89 14.87 -11.60
CA GLU A 134 -4.81 14.68 -13.05
C GLU A 134 -4.26 13.27 -13.34
N GLY A 135 -4.30 12.83 -14.59
CA GLY A 135 -3.58 11.63 -14.98
C GLY A 135 -3.41 11.44 -16.48
N LYS A 136 -2.68 10.40 -16.84
CA LYS A 136 -2.37 10.03 -18.22
C LYS A 136 -2.33 8.52 -18.37
N ASP A 137 -2.85 8.02 -19.48
CA ASP A 137 -2.83 6.61 -19.85
C ASP A 137 -1.83 6.33 -20.97
N PHE A 138 -0.74 5.67 -20.60
CA PHE A 138 0.32 5.24 -21.52
C PHE A 138 0.00 3.89 -22.18
N VAL A 139 -0.96 3.13 -21.65
CA VAL A 139 -1.40 1.84 -22.19
C VAL A 139 -2.34 2.07 -23.37
N ASN A 140 -3.27 3.01 -23.25
CA ASN A 140 -4.26 3.33 -24.28
C ASN A 140 -3.93 4.60 -25.08
N GLY A 141 -2.98 5.41 -24.62
CA GLY A 141 -2.47 6.58 -25.34
C GLY A 141 -3.40 7.78 -25.28
N ASP A 142 -4.06 7.99 -24.14
CA ASP A 142 -4.96 9.11 -23.88
C ASP A 142 -4.72 9.70 -22.47
N ASP A 143 -5.53 10.68 -22.07
CA ASP A 143 -5.42 11.37 -20.79
C ASP A 143 -6.44 10.87 -19.76
N ASP A 144 -7.06 9.68 -19.95
CA ASP A 144 -8.02 9.09 -19.01
C ASP A 144 -7.39 7.91 -18.24
N PRO A 145 -6.88 8.13 -17.02
CA PRO A 145 -6.21 7.09 -16.24
C PRO A 145 -7.20 6.15 -15.54
N MET A 146 -8.46 6.02 -15.99
CA MET A 146 -9.48 5.24 -15.30
C MET A 146 -8.99 3.81 -15.02
N ASP A 147 -9.18 3.37 -13.78
CA ASP A 147 -8.71 2.06 -13.35
C ASP A 147 -9.69 0.94 -13.77
N ASP A 148 -9.24 0.12 -14.72
CA ASP A 148 -9.95 -1.05 -15.24
C ASP A 148 -9.45 -2.39 -14.63
N ASN A 149 -8.54 -2.33 -13.65
CA ASN A 149 -8.05 -3.49 -12.91
C ASN A 149 -8.45 -3.46 -11.43
N GLY A 150 -8.18 -2.33 -10.77
CA GLY A 150 -8.44 -2.04 -9.37
C GLY A 150 -7.20 -1.97 -8.47
N HIS A 151 -6.06 -2.49 -8.91
CA HIS A 151 -4.82 -2.45 -8.12
C HIS A 151 -4.35 -1.01 -7.86
N GLY A 152 -4.41 -0.13 -8.86
CA GLY A 152 -3.97 1.26 -8.76
C GLY A 152 -4.85 2.07 -7.81
N SER A 153 -6.16 1.87 -7.86
CA SER A 153 -7.11 2.46 -6.91
C SER A 153 -6.91 1.96 -5.48
N HIS A 154 -6.48 0.70 -5.30
CA HIS A 154 -6.14 0.15 -3.98
C HIS A 154 -4.88 0.80 -3.41
N VAL A 155 -3.83 0.88 -4.24
CA VAL A 155 -2.56 1.54 -3.92
C VAL A 155 -2.79 3.02 -3.59
N ALA A 156 -3.53 3.74 -4.43
CA ALA A 156 -3.86 5.15 -4.20
C ALA A 156 -4.64 5.39 -2.91
N GLY A 157 -5.60 4.52 -2.58
CA GLY A 157 -6.36 4.61 -1.33
C GLY A 157 -5.49 4.46 -0.08
N ILE A 158 -4.48 3.59 -0.12
CA ILE A 158 -3.53 3.45 1.01
C ILE A 158 -2.81 4.77 1.28
N ILE A 159 -2.61 5.60 0.24
CA ILE A 159 -2.01 6.93 0.38
C ILE A 159 -3.07 7.94 0.84
N THR A 160 -4.20 8.04 0.13
CA THR A 160 -5.05 9.25 0.11
C THR A 160 -6.53 9.03 0.40
N ALA A 161 -6.99 7.82 0.73
CA ALA A 161 -8.40 7.61 0.99
C ALA A 161 -8.90 8.52 2.14
N ASP A 162 -9.99 9.25 1.90
CA ASP A 162 -10.59 10.22 2.84
C ASP A 162 -10.86 9.62 4.23
N GLY A 163 -11.17 8.32 4.28
CA GLY A 163 -11.59 7.63 5.48
C GLY A 163 -13.10 7.69 5.70
N ILE A 164 -13.89 7.79 4.62
CA ILE A 164 -15.37 7.63 4.67
C ILE A 164 -15.69 6.30 5.36
N ASN A 165 -14.97 5.24 4.98
CA ASN A 165 -14.75 4.08 5.82
C ASN A 165 -13.48 4.30 6.65
N PRO A 166 -13.58 4.40 7.98
CA PRO A 166 -12.43 4.63 8.85
C PRO A 166 -11.32 3.58 8.73
N GLN A 167 -11.63 2.35 8.30
CA GLN A 167 -10.65 1.29 8.09
C GLN A 167 -9.81 1.49 6.83
N ALA A 168 -10.33 2.21 5.83
CA ALA A 168 -9.65 2.45 4.56
C ALA A 168 -8.84 3.76 4.55
N LYS A 169 -8.94 4.59 5.59
CA LYS A 169 -8.32 5.92 5.63
C LYS A 169 -6.84 5.85 5.25
N GLY A 170 -6.43 6.67 4.28
CA GLY A 170 -5.06 6.73 3.78
C GLY A 170 -4.07 7.24 4.82
N VAL A 171 -2.78 7.03 4.56
CA VAL A 171 -1.69 7.54 5.39
C VAL A 171 -1.64 9.08 5.38
N ALA A 172 -1.86 9.69 4.21
CA ALA A 172 -1.86 11.13 3.97
C ALA A 172 -3.14 11.53 3.20
N PRO A 173 -4.31 11.53 3.88
CA PRO A 173 -5.62 11.67 3.22
C PRO A 173 -5.82 13.01 2.48
N ASP A 174 -5.12 14.08 2.88
CA ASP A 174 -5.24 15.40 2.23
C ASP A 174 -4.12 15.67 1.19
N ALA A 175 -3.30 14.67 0.86
CA ALA A 175 -2.37 14.74 -0.26
C ALA A 175 -3.12 14.51 -1.59
N GLY A 176 -2.59 15.04 -2.68
CA GLY A 176 -3.11 14.83 -4.02
C GLY A 176 -2.38 13.71 -4.78
N ILE A 177 -3.11 12.98 -5.61
CA ILE A 177 -2.60 11.94 -6.51
C ILE A 177 -2.64 12.41 -7.96
N ILE A 178 -1.50 12.21 -8.64
CA ILE A 178 -1.40 12.28 -10.09
C ILE A 178 -1.25 10.84 -10.59
N ALA A 179 -2.11 10.41 -11.51
CA ALA A 179 -2.21 9.00 -11.91
C ALA A 179 -1.55 8.75 -13.27
N GLY A 180 -0.48 7.95 -13.29
CA GLY A 180 0.13 7.44 -14.51
C GLY A 180 -0.29 5.98 -14.74
N LYS A 181 -1.20 5.72 -15.68
CA LYS A 181 -1.59 4.36 -16.04
C LYS A 181 -0.57 3.78 -17.01
N VAL A 182 0.17 2.77 -16.55
CA VAL A 182 1.21 2.06 -17.31
C VAL A 182 1.00 0.54 -17.31
N LEU A 183 -0.03 0.07 -16.59
CA LEU A 183 -0.44 -1.33 -16.55
C LEU A 183 -1.88 -1.46 -17.07
N ASP A 184 -2.11 -2.50 -17.86
CA ASP A 184 -3.39 -2.84 -18.48
C ASP A 184 -4.40 -3.44 -17.47
N ALA A 185 -5.60 -3.74 -17.96
CA ALA A 185 -6.67 -4.37 -17.18
C ALA A 185 -6.27 -5.70 -16.51
N ALA A 186 -5.23 -6.39 -17.01
CA ALA A 186 -4.70 -7.62 -16.42
C ALA A 186 -3.58 -7.36 -15.40
N GLY A 187 -3.25 -6.09 -15.12
CA GLY A 187 -2.17 -5.69 -14.21
C GLY A 187 -0.78 -5.88 -14.82
N SER A 188 -0.68 -5.93 -16.15
CA SER A 188 0.58 -6.12 -16.89
C SER A 188 0.91 -4.90 -17.73
N GLY A 189 2.20 -4.64 -17.96
CA GLY A 189 2.63 -3.52 -18.79
C GLY A 189 4.07 -3.66 -19.24
N PHE A 190 4.50 -2.76 -20.12
CA PHE A 190 5.87 -2.76 -20.64
C PHE A 190 6.76 -1.78 -19.89
N PHE A 191 8.05 -2.09 -19.79
CA PHE A 191 9.02 -1.17 -19.21
C PHE A 191 9.11 0.17 -19.94
N SER A 192 8.83 0.21 -21.25
CA SER A 192 8.73 1.45 -22.01
C SER A 192 7.71 2.41 -21.41
N ASP A 193 6.56 1.88 -21.01
CA ASP A 193 5.43 2.68 -20.53
C ASP A 193 5.72 3.13 -19.09
N VAL A 194 6.35 2.27 -18.28
CA VAL A 194 6.88 2.64 -16.96
C VAL A 194 7.90 3.76 -17.07
N VAL A 195 8.87 3.66 -17.98
CA VAL A 195 9.90 4.69 -18.20
C VAL A 195 9.26 6.00 -18.66
N ALA A 196 8.32 5.95 -19.61
CA ALA A 196 7.58 7.12 -20.07
C ALA A 196 6.79 7.78 -18.92
N GLY A 197 6.14 6.97 -18.08
CA GLY A 197 5.42 7.43 -16.90
C GLY A 197 6.33 8.12 -15.88
N ILE A 198 7.56 7.62 -15.66
CA ILE A 198 8.52 8.25 -14.73
C ILE A 198 8.99 9.61 -15.26
N TYR A 199 9.30 9.74 -16.55
CA TYR A 199 9.67 11.04 -17.12
C TYR A 199 8.49 12.03 -17.06
N TRP A 200 7.30 11.60 -17.47
CA TRP A 200 6.08 12.42 -17.39
C TRP A 200 5.72 12.85 -15.96
N ALA A 201 5.96 12.00 -14.97
CA ALA A 201 5.76 12.34 -13.55
C ALA A 201 6.58 13.56 -13.10
N ILE A 202 7.65 13.87 -13.83
CA ILE A 202 8.60 14.93 -13.52
C ILE A 202 8.44 16.10 -14.48
N ASP A 203 8.39 15.82 -15.79
CA ASP A 203 8.38 16.79 -16.89
C ASP A 203 6.97 17.30 -17.23
N GLY A 204 5.94 16.85 -16.50
CA GLY A 204 4.59 17.35 -16.63
C GLY A 204 3.88 17.00 -17.96
N PRO A 205 2.71 17.62 -18.20
CA PRO A 205 1.89 17.37 -19.38
C PRO A 205 2.56 17.70 -20.72
N ASP A 206 3.36 18.77 -20.80
CA ASP A 206 4.06 19.16 -22.04
C ASP A 206 5.29 18.31 -22.36
N GLY A 207 5.78 17.53 -21.39
CA GLY A 207 6.94 16.64 -21.53
C GLY A 207 8.28 17.40 -21.59
N ILE A 208 8.32 18.63 -21.09
CA ILE A 208 9.50 19.48 -21.05
C ILE A 208 9.82 19.81 -19.59
N ALA A 209 10.94 19.31 -19.10
CA ALA A 209 11.36 19.58 -17.73
C ALA A 209 11.57 21.07 -17.44
N SER A 210 11.36 21.45 -16.17
CA SER A 210 11.60 22.79 -15.62
C SER A 210 10.70 23.88 -16.20
N THR A 211 9.49 23.51 -16.60
CA THR A 211 8.43 24.42 -17.04
C THR A 211 7.42 24.65 -15.92
N SER A 212 6.42 25.50 -16.16
CA SER A 212 5.44 25.89 -15.15
C SER A 212 4.38 24.83 -14.87
N ASP A 213 4.21 23.84 -15.74
CA ASP A 213 3.26 22.73 -15.63
C ASP A 213 3.87 21.46 -15.01
N ASP A 214 5.18 21.45 -14.72
CA ASP A 214 5.84 20.40 -13.93
C ASP A 214 5.09 20.15 -12.62
N PHE A 215 4.86 18.86 -12.34
CA PHE A 215 4.09 18.47 -11.16
C PHE A 215 4.86 18.67 -9.85
N HIS A 216 6.19 18.57 -9.88
CA HIS A 216 7.08 18.56 -8.71
C HIS A 216 6.57 17.66 -7.55
N PRO A 217 6.36 16.36 -7.80
CA PRO A 217 5.82 15.46 -6.78
C PRO A 217 6.85 15.18 -5.67
N ASP A 218 6.35 15.01 -4.45
CA ASP A 218 7.18 14.62 -3.30
C ASP A 218 7.66 13.16 -3.43
N ALA A 219 6.84 12.31 -4.06
CA ALA A 219 7.18 10.91 -4.34
C ALA A 219 6.53 10.39 -5.63
N ILE A 220 7.19 9.41 -6.26
CA ILE A 220 6.61 8.51 -7.26
C ILE A 220 6.45 7.14 -6.60
N ASN A 221 5.23 6.61 -6.57
CA ASN A 221 4.93 5.28 -6.10
C ASN A 221 4.85 4.30 -7.28
N MET A 222 5.70 3.27 -7.26
CA MET A 222 5.66 2.15 -8.20
C MET A 222 5.42 0.84 -7.46
N SER A 223 4.16 0.44 -7.38
CA SER A 223 3.72 -0.81 -6.77
C SER A 223 3.75 -1.98 -7.75
N LEU A 224 4.78 -2.01 -8.59
CA LEU A 224 4.95 -2.91 -9.73
C LEU A 224 6.35 -3.51 -9.76
N GLY A 225 6.54 -4.53 -10.58
CA GLY A 225 7.86 -5.09 -10.84
C GLY A 225 7.81 -6.38 -11.63
N THR A 226 8.98 -6.88 -11.99
CA THR A 226 9.13 -8.12 -12.75
C THR A 226 8.95 -9.39 -11.92
N ALA A 227 8.70 -10.49 -12.63
CA ALA A 227 8.85 -11.84 -12.10
C ALA A 227 10.21 -12.44 -12.46
N ARG A 228 10.45 -13.69 -12.05
CA ARG A 228 11.63 -14.46 -12.48
C ARG A 228 11.70 -14.53 -14.02
N PRO A 229 12.89 -14.46 -14.64
CA PRO A 229 14.22 -14.49 -14.01
C PRO A 229 14.79 -13.13 -13.54
N TYR A 230 14.04 -12.02 -13.66
CA TYR A 230 14.51 -10.67 -13.34
C TYR A 230 14.38 -10.35 -11.85
N VAL A 231 15.03 -11.14 -11.00
CA VAL A 231 14.99 -11.05 -9.54
C VAL A 231 16.40 -11.21 -8.98
N TYR A 232 16.87 -10.24 -8.19
CA TYR A 232 18.28 -10.10 -7.83
C TYR A 232 18.50 -9.96 -6.32
N LYS A 233 19.62 -10.50 -5.83
CA LYS A 233 20.05 -10.33 -4.43
C LYS A 233 20.81 -9.04 -4.16
N ASN A 234 21.41 -8.49 -5.20
CA ASN A 234 22.18 -7.26 -5.18
C ASN A 234 21.51 -6.24 -6.10
N PHE A 235 22.10 -5.05 -6.20
CA PHE A 235 21.65 -4.02 -7.13
C PHE A 235 21.73 -4.50 -8.58
N CYS A 236 20.84 -3.96 -9.42
CA CYS A 236 20.63 -4.42 -10.80
C CYS A 236 20.72 -3.28 -11.83
N ASP A 237 21.44 -2.20 -11.49
CA ASP A 237 21.48 -0.94 -12.25
C ASP A 237 21.81 -1.10 -13.74
N SER A 238 22.66 -2.07 -14.08
CA SER A 238 23.11 -2.34 -15.45
C SER A 238 22.21 -3.28 -16.25
N VAL A 239 21.17 -3.86 -15.63
CA VAL A 239 20.30 -4.85 -16.30
C VAL A 239 19.34 -4.16 -17.27
N LEU A 240 18.70 -3.07 -16.83
CA LEU A 240 17.83 -2.21 -17.65
C LEU A 240 18.25 -0.74 -17.44
N PRO A 241 19.28 -0.26 -18.17
CA PRO A 241 19.86 1.05 -17.94
C PRO A 241 18.86 2.21 -18.13
N ASP A 242 17.87 2.07 -19.02
CA ASP A 242 16.85 3.10 -19.24
C ASP A 242 15.91 3.27 -18.02
N VAL A 243 15.55 2.17 -17.37
CA VAL A 243 14.78 2.20 -16.11
C VAL A 243 15.62 2.85 -15.00
N THR A 244 16.89 2.47 -14.89
CA THR A 244 17.83 3.07 -13.94
C THR A 244 17.97 4.58 -14.16
N ALA A 245 18.14 5.00 -15.42
CA ALA A 245 18.28 6.40 -15.80
C ALA A 245 17.03 7.22 -15.47
N ALA A 246 15.83 6.69 -15.74
CA ALA A 246 14.57 7.37 -15.42
C ALA A 246 14.39 7.55 -13.90
N ILE A 247 14.69 6.52 -13.10
CA ILE A 247 14.62 6.60 -11.63
C ILE A 247 15.65 7.61 -11.10
N GLN A 248 16.87 7.58 -11.63
CA GLN A 248 17.92 8.53 -11.28
C GLN A 248 17.51 9.97 -11.65
N TYR A 249 16.89 10.16 -12.81
CA TYR A 249 16.41 11.44 -13.30
C TYR A 249 15.38 12.08 -12.36
N ALA A 250 14.38 11.31 -11.92
CA ALA A 250 13.38 11.75 -10.96
C ALA A 250 14.02 12.12 -9.61
N ARG A 251 14.94 11.29 -9.12
CA ARG A 251 15.66 11.54 -7.87
C ARG A 251 16.47 12.84 -7.91
N GLN A 252 17.19 13.08 -8.99
CA GLN A 252 18.00 14.29 -9.16
C GLN A 252 17.16 15.59 -9.16
N ARG A 253 15.85 15.48 -9.44
CA ARG A 253 14.89 16.58 -9.39
C ARG A 253 14.11 16.67 -8.07
N GLY A 254 14.58 15.95 -7.05
CA GLY A 254 14.07 16.07 -5.69
C GLY A 254 12.85 15.20 -5.38
N THR A 255 12.50 14.28 -6.27
CA THR A 255 11.36 13.35 -6.08
C THR A 255 11.88 11.99 -5.59
N ALA A 256 11.34 11.51 -4.48
CA ALA A 256 11.65 10.17 -3.99
C ALA A 256 10.95 9.11 -4.86
N VAL A 257 11.69 8.10 -5.34
CA VAL A 257 11.09 7.01 -6.12
C VAL A 257 10.92 5.77 -5.24
N VAL A 258 9.70 5.50 -4.82
CA VAL A 258 9.34 4.44 -3.87
C VAL A 258 8.83 3.22 -4.63
N VAL A 259 9.49 2.08 -4.46
CA VAL A 259 9.28 0.91 -5.32
C VAL A 259 9.06 -0.36 -4.50
N ALA A 260 8.11 -1.19 -4.93
CA ALA A 260 7.89 -2.51 -4.34
C ALA A 260 9.11 -3.43 -4.50
N ALA A 261 9.49 -4.14 -3.43
CA ALA A 261 10.57 -5.12 -3.50
C ALA A 261 10.24 -6.36 -4.36
N GLY A 262 8.96 -6.55 -4.69
CA GLY A 262 8.45 -7.72 -5.41
C GLY A 262 8.07 -8.87 -4.50
N ASN A 263 7.35 -9.84 -5.05
CA ASN A 263 6.71 -10.93 -4.29
C ASN A 263 7.42 -12.29 -4.47
N SER A 264 8.72 -12.27 -4.74
CA SER A 264 9.54 -13.47 -5.00
C SER A 264 10.20 -14.06 -3.74
N GLY A 265 9.83 -13.58 -2.56
CA GLY A 265 10.31 -14.09 -1.27
C GLY A 265 11.82 -14.02 -1.12
N SER A 266 12.41 -15.10 -0.63
CA SER A 266 13.86 -15.24 -0.48
C SER A 266 14.61 -15.37 -1.81
N ALA A 267 13.98 -15.30 -2.97
CA ALA A 267 14.70 -15.33 -4.25
C ALA A 267 15.46 -14.04 -4.54
N GLY A 268 14.93 -12.89 -4.12
CA GLY A 268 15.54 -11.59 -4.42
C GLY A 268 14.50 -10.47 -4.51
N VAL A 269 14.95 -9.34 -5.04
CA VAL A 269 14.19 -8.13 -5.33
C VAL A 269 14.01 -8.00 -6.84
N SER A 270 12.81 -7.70 -7.32
CA SER A 270 12.51 -7.52 -8.75
C SER A 270 12.95 -6.15 -9.29
N ILE A 271 13.07 -6.01 -10.61
CA ILE A 271 13.21 -4.69 -11.25
C ILE A 271 11.81 -4.01 -11.23
N PRO A 272 11.67 -2.70 -10.94
CA PRO A 272 12.73 -1.72 -10.65
C PRO A 272 13.26 -1.70 -9.21
N GLY A 273 12.65 -2.41 -8.25
CA GLY A 273 13.04 -2.34 -6.84
C GLY A 273 14.51 -2.70 -6.53
N CYS A 274 15.21 -3.40 -7.42
CA CYS A 274 16.65 -3.67 -7.26
C CYS A 274 17.56 -2.54 -7.77
N VAL A 275 17.02 -1.44 -8.32
CA VAL A 275 17.79 -0.28 -8.77
C VAL A 275 18.30 0.50 -7.56
N SER A 276 19.57 0.93 -7.58
CA SER A 276 20.22 1.56 -6.43
C SER A 276 19.72 2.98 -6.11
N TYR A 277 18.98 3.61 -7.03
CA TYR A 277 18.40 4.94 -6.83
C TYR A 277 16.98 4.92 -6.25
N SER A 278 16.33 3.75 -6.13
CA SER A 278 15.00 3.66 -5.52
C SER A 278 15.06 3.58 -4.00
N VAL A 279 13.92 3.89 -3.38
CA VAL A 279 13.58 3.55 -2.00
C VAL A 279 12.74 2.27 -2.03
N THR A 280 13.35 1.14 -1.73
CA THR A 280 12.73 -0.17 -1.99
C THR A 280 12.06 -0.76 -0.76
N ILE A 281 10.78 -1.13 -0.91
CA ILE A 281 9.88 -1.46 0.21
C ILE A 281 9.51 -2.95 0.24
N GLY A 282 9.89 -3.63 1.31
CA GLY A 282 9.41 -4.97 1.65
C GLY A 282 8.10 -4.95 2.47
N ALA A 283 7.49 -6.11 2.65
CA ALA A 283 6.19 -6.26 3.34
C ALA A 283 6.33 -7.03 4.66
N VAL A 284 5.76 -6.47 5.74
CA VAL A 284 5.53 -7.16 7.01
C VAL A 284 4.04 -7.40 7.26
N ASP A 285 3.73 -8.36 8.12
CA ASP A 285 2.38 -8.54 8.67
C ASP A 285 2.13 -7.64 9.90
N ALA A 286 0.92 -7.73 10.47
CA ALA A 286 0.52 -6.98 11.65
C ALA A 286 1.36 -7.27 12.93
N LEU A 287 2.17 -8.34 12.91
CA LEU A 287 3.07 -8.73 14.00
C LEU A 287 4.54 -8.37 13.72
N ASP A 288 4.79 -7.51 12.73
CA ASP A 288 6.13 -7.13 12.25
C ASP A 288 6.96 -8.32 11.72
N LYS A 289 6.32 -9.43 11.36
CA LYS A 289 7.02 -10.54 10.71
C LYS A 289 7.08 -10.29 9.22
N ILE A 290 8.26 -10.51 8.63
CA ILE A 290 8.42 -10.44 7.17
C ILE A 290 7.44 -11.40 6.48
N ALA A 291 6.68 -10.90 5.51
CA ALA A 291 5.80 -11.72 4.72
C ALA A 291 6.62 -12.78 3.95
N SER A 292 6.09 -13.99 3.83
CA SER A 292 6.78 -15.09 3.15
C SER A 292 7.10 -14.77 1.70
N PHE A 293 6.23 -14.01 1.05
CA PHE A 293 6.38 -13.53 -0.33
C PHE A 293 7.28 -12.29 -0.47
N SER A 294 7.56 -11.53 0.60
CA SER A 294 8.30 -10.27 0.47
C SER A 294 9.69 -10.53 -0.12
N GLY A 295 10.03 -9.80 -1.19
CA GLY A 295 11.36 -9.79 -1.80
C GLY A 295 12.44 -9.45 -0.77
N ARG A 296 13.60 -10.11 -0.88
CA ARG A 296 14.72 -9.97 0.07
C ARG A 296 16.04 -9.86 -0.67
N GLY A 297 16.80 -8.82 -0.39
CA GLY A 297 18.10 -8.53 -0.99
C GLY A 297 18.68 -7.23 -0.47
N ASN A 298 19.90 -6.91 -0.87
CA ASN A 298 20.63 -5.72 -0.41
C ASN A 298 19.94 -4.40 -0.83
N ALA A 299 19.10 -4.46 -1.86
CA ALA A 299 18.33 -3.33 -2.33
C ALA A 299 17.16 -2.94 -1.41
N VAL A 300 16.66 -3.84 -0.55
CA VAL A 300 15.57 -3.50 0.39
C VAL A 300 16.05 -2.41 1.36
N ASP A 301 15.35 -1.28 1.40
CA ASP A 301 15.69 -0.14 2.26
C ASP A 301 14.80 -0.07 3.49
N LEU A 302 13.50 -0.37 3.35
CA LEU A 302 12.53 -0.35 4.43
C LEU A 302 11.50 -1.47 4.27
N THR A 303 10.72 -1.69 5.32
CA THR A 303 9.48 -2.46 5.26
C THR A 303 8.29 -1.62 5.70
N ALA A 304 7.10 -2.03 5.27
CA ALA A 304 5.84 -1.49 5.77
C ALA A 304 4.76 -2.59 5.79
N PRO A 305 3.64 -2.40 6.49
CA PRO A 305 2.54 -3.36 6.47
C PRO A 305 2.07 -3.66 5.05
N GLY A 306 2.07 -4.94 4.66
CA GLY A 306 1.71 -5.38 3.32
C GLY A 306 0.91 -6.68 3.28
N VAL A 307 0.39 -7.12 4.43
CA VAL A 307 -0.45 -8.32 4.54
C VAL A 307 -1.82 -7.91 5.07
N SER A 308 -2.87 -8.35 4.38
CA SER A 308 -4.27 -8.05 4.71
C SER A 308 -4.58 -6.56 4.80
N ILE A 309 -4.15 -5.79 3.81
CA ILE A 309 -4.36 -4.33 3.77
C ILE A 309 -5.70 -4.02 3.10
N PHE A 310 -6.59 -3.39 3.87
CA PHE A 310 -7.90 -2.93 3.42
C PHE A 310 -7.79 -1.53 2.79
N SER A 311 -8.32 -1.34 1.59
CA SER A 311 -8.28 -0.06 0.87
C SER A 311 -9.42 0.02 -0.17
N SER A 312 -9.56 1.17 -0.82
CA SER A 312 -10.47 1.39 -1.95
C SER A 312 -10.23 0.40 -3.09
N TYR A 313 -11.28 0.09 -3.83
CA TYR A 313 -11.24 -0.77 -5.00
C TYR A 313 -12.42 -0.43 -5.92
N PRO A 314 -12.36 -0.65 -7.23
CA PRO A 314 -13.53 -0.46 -8.08
C PRO A 314 -14.76 -1.21 -7.54
N GLY A 315 -15.86 -0.47 -7.32
CA GLY A 315 -17.09 -1.01 -6.73
C GLY A 315 -17.12 -1.07 -5.19
N GLY A 316 -16.10 -0.56 -4.48
CA GLY A 316 -16.10 -0.44 -3.02
C GLY A 316 -14.71 -0.64 -2.42
N TYR A 317 -14.49 -1.74 -1.71
CA TYR A 317 -13.25 -1.97 -0.98
C TYR A 317 -12.75 -3.39 -1.18
N ALA A 318 -11.43 -3.58 -1.06
CA ALA A 318 -10.80 -4.89 -1.09
C ALA A 318 -9.69 -4.99 -0.06
N THR A 319 -9.40 -6.23 0.35
CA THR A 319 -8.25 -6.57 1.20
C THR A 319 -7.22 -7.30 0.36
N LEU A 320 -6.05 -6.69 0.15
CA LEU A 320 -4.97 -7.25 -0.66
C LEU A 320 -3.70 -7.48 0.17
N SER A 321 -2.79 -8.29 -0.35
CA SER A 321 -1.49 -8.55 0.26
C SER A 321 -0.39 -8.52 -0.79
N GLY A 322 0.70 -7.82 -0.51
CA GLY A 322 1.82 -7.65 -1.42
C GLY A 322 2.78 -6.57 -0.95
N THR A 323 4.01 -6.60 -1.47
CA THR A 323 4.92 -5.44 -1.37
C THR A 323 4.31 -4.19 -2.04
N SER A 324 3.43 -4.39 -3.01
CA SER A 324 2.58 -3.37 -3.62
C SER A 324 1.69 -2.59 -2.63
N MET A 325 1.27 -3.20 -1.51
CA MET A 325 0.48 -2.52 -0.47
C MET A 325 1.37 -1.84 0.57
N ALA A 326 2.58 -2.34 0.79
CA ALA A 326 3.56 -1.73 1.70
C ALA A 326 4.15 -0.44 1.11
N THR A 327 4.41 -0.42 -0.20
CA THR A 327 4.99 0.70 -0.95
C THR A 327 4.22 2.03 -0.76
N PRO A 328 2.89 2.09 -0.99
CA PRO A 328 2.12 3.32 -0.82
C PRO A 328 2.08 3.84 0.60
N MET A 329 2.27 3.00 1.62
CA MET A 329 2.38 3.49 2.99
C MET A 329 3.60 4.39 3.17
N VAL A 330 4.74 4.01 2.59
CA VAL A 330 5.95 4.83 2.66
C VAL A 330 5.82 6.10 1.83
N SER A 331 5.20 6.01 0.65
CA SER A 331 4.85 7.19 -0.17
C SER A 331 3.97 8.18 0.61
N GLY A 332 2.98 7.69 1.36
CA GLY A 332 2.17 8.51 2.26
C GLY A 332 2.97 9.10 3.43
N VAL A 333 3.92 8.36 4.02
CA VAL A 333 4.81 8.91 5.06
C VAL A 333 5.69 10.04 4.50
N ILE A 334 6.16 9.92 3.26
CA ILE A 334 6.91 11.00 2.59
C ILE A 334 6.04 12.25 2.43
N ALA A 335 4.77 12.10 2.03
CA ALA A 335 3.83 13.22 1.97
C ALA A 335 3.64 13.85 3.37
N LEU A 336 3.41 13.07 4.42
CA LEU A 336 3.31 13.60 5.79
C LEU A 336 4.59 14.35 6.20
N LEU A 337 5.77 13.80 5.89
CA LEU A 337 7.05 14.44 6.20
C LEU A 337 7.21 15.77 5.45
N LYS A 338 6.92 15.81 4.14
CA LYS A 338 7.03 17.01 3.32
C LYS A 338 5.97 18.05 3.65
N ALA A 339 4.81 17.65 4.17
CA ALA A 339 3.83 18.59 4.71
C ALA A 339 4.36 19.30 5.97
N ALA A 340 5.05 18.58 6.85
CA ALA A 340 5.67 19.17 8.04
C ALA A 340 6.96 19.94 7.74
N GLN A 341 7.74 19.49 6.75
CA GLN A 341 9.07 19.99 6.45
C GLN A 341 9.27 20.12 4.92
N PRO A 342 8.63 21.12 4.27
CA PRO A 342 8.51 21.19 2.81
C PRO A 342 9.84 21.40 2.07
N THR A 343 10.82 22.01 2.72
CA THR A 343 12.13 22.35 2.12
C THR A 343 13.16 21.22 2.21
N LEU A 344 12.79 20.03 2.74
CA LEU A 344 13.71 18.91 2.79
C LEU A 344 14.10 18.47 1.38
N SER A 345 15.42 18.24 1.19
CA SER A 345 15.93 17.53 0.02
C SER A 345 15.51 16.07 0.06
N GLU A 346 15.51 15.42 -1.09
CA GLU A 346 15.26 13.98 -1.23
C GLU A 346 16.19 13.15 -0.33
N SER A 347 17.49 13.47 -0.32
CA SER A 347 18.47 12.79 0.54
C SER A 347 18.18 12.94 2.03
N ALA A 348 17.64 14.10 2.46
CA ALA A 348 17.22 14.31 3.84
C ALA A 348 15.94 13.54 4.18
N VAL A 349 15.01 13.42 3.23
CA VAL A 349 13.82 12.55 3.33
C VAL A 349 14.25 11.09 3.55
N GLU A 350 15.09 10.52 2.67
CA GLU A 350 15.63 9.17 2.82
C GLU A 350 16.32 8.99 4.18
N SER A 351 17.19 9.94 4.54
CA SER A 351 17.93 9.87 5.81
C SER A 351 17.00 9.79 7.02
N LYS A 352 15.93 10.59 7.05
CA LYS A 352 14.95 10.58 8.14
C LYS A 352 14.18 9.27 8.18
N LEU A 353 13.70 8.79 7.04
CA LEU A 353 13.01 7.50 6.95
C LEU A 353 13.89 6.38 7.53
N PHE A 354 15.15 6.29 7.11
CA PHE A 354 16.07 5.22 7.52
C PHE A 354 16.48 5.33 8.99
N LYS A 355 16.78 6.53 9.49
CA LYS A 355 17.20 6.74 10.89
C LYS A 355 16.08 6.49 11.90
N THR A 356 14.83 6.69 11.49
CA THR A 356 13.67 6.60 12.38
C THR A 356 12.89 5.30 12.23
N ALA A 357 13.26 4.46 11.26
CA ALA A 357 12.70 3.13 11.08
C ALA A 357 12.80 2.33 12.39
N LYS A 358 11.74 1.57 12.68
CA LYS A 358 11.77 0.57 13.75
C LYS A 358 12.63 -0.59 13.26
N ASP A 359 13.87 -0.65 13.75
CA ASP A 359 14.82 -1.72 13.43
C ASP A 359 14.22 -3.09 13.81
N LEU A 360 14.20 -4.01 12.85
CA LEU A 360 13.65 -5.35 12.95
C LEU A 360 14.68 -6.35 12.42
N GLY A 361 14.68 -7.57 12.96
CA GLY A 361 15.63 -8.58 12.53
C GLY A 361 17.03 -8.33 13.10
N ARG A 362 18.05 -8.26 12.23
CA ARG A 362 19.44 -8.09 12.67
C ARG A 362 19.72 -6.60 12.79
N ARG A 363 20.23 -6.15 13.94
CA ARG A 363 20.58 -4.74 14.21
C ARG A 363 21.25 -4.05 13.01
N GLY A 364 20.68 -2.90 12.61
CA GLY A 364 21.10 -2.11 11.45
C GLY A 364 20.55 -2.65 10.12
N LYS A 365 21.00 -2.10 8.99
CA LYS A 365 20.49 -2.53 7.69
C LYS A 365 20.72 -4.04 7.46
N ASP A 366 19.67 -4.76 7.10
CA ASP A 366 19.74 -6.16 6.68
C ASP A 366 18.94 -6.46 5.40
N PRO A 367 19.24 -7.56 4.68
CA PRO A 367 18.59 -7.85 3.40
C PRO A 367 17.12 -8.29 3.48
N THR A 368 16.56 -8.43 4.68
CA THR A 368 15.18 -8.88 4.93
C THR A 368 14.28 -7.71 5.27
N TYR A 369 14.68 -6.89 6.25
CA TYR A 369 13.88 -5.76 6.74
C TYR A 369 14.39 -4.39 6.28
N GLY A 370 15.52 -4.34 5.57
CA GLY A 370 16.19 -3.07 5.28
C GLY A 370 16.67 -2.43 6.57
N TRP A 371 16.44 -1.13 6.74
CA TRP A 371 16.63 -0.40 8.00
C TRP A 371 15.54 -0.69 9.04
N GLY A 372 14.51 -1.45 8.69
CA GLY A 372 13.38 -1.77 9.55
C GLY A 372 12.05 -1.33 8.96
N ARG A 373 11.00 -1.37 9.79
CA ARG A 373 9.67 -0.91 9.40
C ARG A 373 9.57 0.61 9.51
N VAL A 374 9.00 1.28 8.50
CA VAL A 374 8.75 2.72 8.54
C VAL A 374 7.98 3.15 9.79
N ASN A 375 8.29 4.34 10.31
CA ASN A 375 7.67 4.93 11.49
C ASN A 375 7.33 6.40 11.20
N ALA A 376 6.10 6.65 10.77
CA ALA A 376 5.61 7.96 10.37
C ALA A 376 5.80 9.01 11.48
N GLN A 377 5.41 8.66 12.72
CA GLN A 377 5.50 9.57 13.85
C GLN A 377 6.95 10.01 14.12
N ALA A 378 7.87 9.05 14.19
CA ALA A 378 9.28 9.35 14.44
C ALA A 378 9.92 10.09 13.27
N THR A 379 9.58 9.72 12.02
CA THR A 379 10.06 10.40 10.80
C THR A 379 9.66 11.87 10.78
N VAL A 380 8.37 12.18 11.00
CA VAL A 380 7.84 13.56 10.95
C VAL A 380 8.38 14.41 12.10
N SER A 381 8.54 13.82 13.29
CA SER A 381 8.98 14.53 14.50
C SER A 381 10.49 14.77 14.56
N LEU A 382 11.29 14.07 13.75
CA LEU A 382 12.74 14.25 13.74
C LEU A 382 13.10 15.62 13.15
N THR A 383 13.53 16.55 13.99
CA THR A 383 14.15 17.82 13.58
C THR A 383 15.64 17.61 13.36
N GLU A 384 16.21 18.10 12.24
CA GLU A 384 17.64 17.92 12.02
C GLU A 384 18.46 18.78 12.98
N GLY A 385 19.36 18.15 13.74
CA GLY A 385 20.60 18.79 14.17
C GLY A 385 21.59 18.73 13.02
N THR A 386 22.26 19.83 12.71
CA THR A 386 23.24 19.97 11.63
C THR A 386 24.34 18.90 11.69
N HIS A 387 24.16 17.79 10.98
CA HIS A 387 25.24 16.85 10.70
C HIS A 387 25.10 16.33 9.27
N LYS A 388 26.01 16.80 8.40
CA LYS A 388 26.27 16.22 7.08
C LYS A 388 26.63 14.74 7.26
N ILE A 389 25.92 13.85 6.58
CA ILE A 389 26.27 12.42 6.49
C ILE A 389 26.59 12.07 5.04
N THR A 390 27.49 11.11 4.90
CA THR A 390 28.10 10.59 3.68
C THR A 390 27.03 10.12 2.67
N PRO A 391 27.13 10.56 1.41
CA PRO A 391 26.19 10.21 0.34
C PRO A 391 26.16 8.71 -0.03
N ARG A 392 25.11 8.26 -0.75
CA ARG A 392 24.99 6.89 -1.31
C ARG A 392 26.13 6.67 -2.32
N ALA A 393 26.54 5.42 -2.55
CA ALA A 393 27.48 5.12 -3.62
C ALA A 393 26.84 5.51 -4.98
N GLY A 394 27.24 6.65 -5.55
CA GLY A 394 26.66 7.23 -6.76
C GLY A 394 26.34 8.73 -6.67
N ASP A 395 26.30 9.31 -5.46
CA ASP A 395 26.10 10.74 -5.24
C ASP A 395 27.41 11.52 -5.48
N HIS A 396 27.85 11.60 -6.73
CA HIS A 396 28.81 12.63 -7.12
C HIS A 396 28.04 13.91 -7.46
N PRO A 397 28.33 15.05 -6.81
CA PRO A 397 27.83 16.32 -7.28
C PRO A 397 28.40 16.57 -8.67
N LEU A 398 27.52 16.76 -9.66
CA LEU A 398 27.91 17.42 -10.90
C LEU A 398 28.30 18.84 -10.51
N HIS A 399 29.59 19.12 -10.53
CA HIS A 399 30.09 20.49 -10.47
C HIS A 399 29.52 21.24 -11.68
N ASP A 400 28.79 22.32 -11.39
CA ASP A 400 28.48 23.37 -12.36
C ASP A 400 29.80 23.86 -12.97
N ALA A 401 30.09 23.43 -14.19
CA ALA A 401 31.13 24.00 -15.03
C ALA A 401 30.50 25.08 -15.90
N HIS A 402 30.11 26.19 -15.28
CA HIS A 402 29.92 27.46 -15.93
C HIS A 402 30.66 28.53 -15.14
N GLU A 403 31.93 28.72 -15.48
CA GLU A 403 32.69 29.98 -15.38
C GLU A 403 34.12 29.75 -15.92
N GLU A 404 34.30 29.99 -17.22
CA GLU A 404 35.30 30.91 -17.85
C GLU A 404 35.23 30.81 -19.38
#